data_AF-A0A9E5R4L3-F1
#
_entry.id   AF-A0A9E5R4L3-F1
#
_cell.length_a   1.000
_cell.length_b   1.000
_cell.length_c   1.000
_cell.angle_alpha   90.00
_cell.angle_beta   90.00
_cell.angle_gamma   90.00
#
_symmetry.space_group_name_H-M   'P 1'
#
loop_
_entity.id
_entity.type
_entity.pdbx_description
1 polymer ?
#
loop_
_entity_poly.entity_id
_entity_poly.type
_entity_poly.pdbx_seq_one_letter_code
_entity_poly.pdbx_strand_id
1 'polypeptide(L)'
;MKSLAKADALLRDVADKLKVRLAGSATIDTVRAARDAAGWPMLFLSDAGNEAAGQPVIALRIKAVDAVSKDVFGNDLVAFAPHKLEVAYELTATDNPIATDKDILIAEFEAIKTGVAIQLKELANGTAVTAVNMDAAAVAIELDELYWPTKGV
;
A
#
# COMPACT_ATOMS: atom_id res chain seq x y z
N MET A 1 -7.32 -20.30 5.07
CA MET A 1 -5.93 -19.86 5.35
C MET A 1 -5.55 -18.86 4.25
N LYS A 2 -4.95 -17.71 4.60
CA LYS A 2 -4.81 -16.55 3.69
C LYS A 2 -3.53 -16.66 2.85
N SER A 3 -3.54 -16.18 1.61
CA SER A 3 -2.34 -16.09 0.75
C SER A 3 -1.40 -14.95 1.19
N LEU A 4 -0.79 -15.12 2.37
CA LEU A 4 0.15 -14.17 2.97
C LEU A 4 1.54 -14.25 2.32
N ALA A 5 1.95 -15.44 1.85
CA ALA A 5 3.29 -15.65 1.30
C ALA A 5 3.58 -14.79 0.06
N LYS A 6 2.60 -14.64 -0.84
CA LYS A 6 2.74 -13.75 -2.01
C LYS A 6 2.85 -12.28 -1.59
N ALA A 7 1.97 -11.84 -0.67
CA ALA A 7 1.99 -10.47 -0.16
C ALA A 7 3.31 -10.16 0.55
N ASP A 8 3.83 -11.10 1.34
CA ASP A 8 5.10 -10.97 2.04
C ASP A 8 6.29 -10.88 1.07
N ALA A 9 6.29 -11.71 0.01
CA ALA A 9 7.35 -11.69 -0.99
C ALA A 9 7.37 -10.38 -1.79
N LEU A 10 6.20 -9.92 -2.27
CA LEU A 10 6.09 -8.67 -3.01
C LEU A 10 6.48 -7.46 -2.15
N LEU A 11 6.00 -7.39 -0.92
CA LEU A 11 6.28 -6.26 -0.06
C LEU A 11 7.76 -6.22 0.37
N ARG A 12 8.40 -7.38 0.54
CA ARG A 12 9.84 -7.45 0.83
C ARG A 12 10.69 -6.88 -0.31
N ASP A 13 10.37 -7.26 -1.55
CA ASP A 13 11.06 -6.72 -2.73
C ASP A 13 10.88 -5.20 -2.86
N VAL A 14 9.66 -4.71 -2.64
CA VAL A 14 9.37 -3.26 -2.59
C VAL A 14 10.14 -2.57 -1.46
N ALA A 15 10.21 -3.17 -0.27
CA ALA A 15 10.94 -2.61 0.87
C ALA A 15 12.43 -2.45 0.58
N ASP A 16 13.07 -3.47 0.00
CA ASP A 16 14.51 -3.44 -0.31
C ASP A 16 14.81 -2.37 -1.37
N LYS A 17 13.96 -2.25 -2.40
CA LYS A 17 14.04 -1.22 -3.44
C LYS A 17 13.84 0.20 -2.89
N LEU A 18 12.90 0.39 -1.98
CA LEU A 18 12.62 1.69 -1.37
C LEU A 18 13.73 2.12 -0.41
N LYS A 19 14.32 1.20 0.36
CA LYS A 19 15.49 1.50 1.20
C LYS A 19 16.64 2.07 0.40
N VAL A 20 16.91 1.54 -0.80
CA VAL A 20 17.99 2.03 -1.66
C VAL A 20 17.66 3.43 -2.21
N ARG A 21 16.41 3.65 -2.66
CA ARG A 21 16.03 4.94 -3.27
C ARG A 21 15.87 6.07 -2.25
N LEU A 22 15.43 5.74 -1.04
CA LEU A 22 15.17 6.71 0.03
C LEU A 22 16.40 6.98 0.90
N ALA A 23 17.48 6.20 0.77
CA ALA A 23 18.73 6.41 1.51
C ALA A 23 19.39 7.80 1.30
N GLY A 24 18.96 8.55 0.27
CA GLY A 24 19.40 9.92 0.00
C GLY A 24 18.28 10.97 0.08
N SER A 25 17.07 10.62 0.52
CA SER A 25 15.98 11.59 0.70
C SER A 25 16.20 12.39 1.99
N ALA A 26 15.84 13.68 1.95
CA ALA A 26 15.98 14.59 3.10
C ALA A 26 14.71 14.66 3.96
N THR A 27 13.63 14.02 3.53
CA THR A 27 12.28 14.12 4.12
C THR A 27 11.72 12.78 4.56
N ILE A 28 12.04 11.68 3.86
CA ILE A 28 11.63 10.32 4.24
C ILE A 28 12.86 9.43 4.14
N ASP A 29 13.43 9.03 5.27
CA ASP A 29 14.68 8.26 5.33
C ASP A 29 14.51 6.84 5.90
N THR A 30 13.35 6.56 6.50
CA THR A 30 13.11 5.34 7.26
C THR A 30 12.05 4.48 6.57
N VAL A 31 12.39 3.21 6.35
CA VAL A 31 11.47 2.18 5.83
C VAL A 31 11.25 1.12 6.89
N ARG A 32 10.08 1.12 7.53
CA ARG A 32 9.73 0.18 8.60
C ARG A 32 8.69 -0.83 8.13
N ALA A 33 8.98 -2.12 8.33
CA ALA A 33 8.01 -3.18 8.10
C ALA A 33 7.08 -3.36 9.30
N ALA A 34 5.81 -3.64 9.02
CA ALA A 34 4.77 -3.90 10.00
C ALA A 34 3.76 -4.93 9.47
N ARG A 35 2.77 -5.27 10.29
CA ARG A 35 1.61 -6.06 9.89
C ARG A 35 0.34 -5.42 10.45
N ASP A 36 -0.75 -5.53 9.71
CA ASP A 36 -2.06 -5.14 10.23
C ASP A 36 -2.64 -6.22 11.17
N ALA A 37 -3.78 -5.91 11.78
CA ALA A 37 -4.49 -6.83 12.68
C ALA A 37 -4.94 -8.13 11.98
N ALA A 38 -5.09 -8.12 10.66
CA ALA A 38 -5.47 -9.27 9.85
C ALA A 38 -4.26 -10.10 9.38
N GLY A 39 -3.04 -9.67 9.70
CA GLY A 39 -1.77 -10.31 9.37
C GLY A 39 -1.17 -9.88 8.02
N TRP A 40 -1.80 -8.96 7.28
CA TRP A 40 -1.29 -8.48 6.00
C TRP A 40 -0.04 -7.61 6.19
N PRO A 41 0.96 -7.75 5.33
CA PRO A 41 2.20 -7.03 5.47
C PRO A 41 2.03 -5.55 5.07
N MET A 42 2.71 -4.68 5.80
CA MET A 42 2.70 -3.23 5.62
C MET A 42 4.12 -2.65 5.66
N LEU A 43 4.33 -1.54 4.96
CA LEU A 43 5.50 -0.70 5.07
C LEU A 43 5.08 0.71 5.45
N PHE A 44 5.84 1.33 6.34
CA PHE A 44 5.77 2.75 6.63
C PHE A 44 7.06 3.41 6.15
N LEU A 45 6.90 4.44 5.33
CA LEU A 45 7.95 5.34 4.90
C LEU A 45 7.75 6.64 5.70
N SER A 46 8.73 7.01 6.52
CA SER A 46 8.64 8.17 7.42
C SER A 46 9.99 8.85 7.60
N ASP A 47 9.98 10.07 8.12
CA ASP A 47 11.15 10.78 8.62
C ASP A 47 11.55 10.24 10.00
N ALA A 48 12.75 9.71 10.14
CA ALA A 48 13.31 9.20 11.40
C ALA A 48 12.41 8.22 12.18
N GLY A 49 11.51 7.50 11.48
CA GLY A 49 10.54 6.60 12.10
C GLY A 49 9.34 7.29 12.78
N ASN A 50 9.12 8.58 12.52
CA ASN A 50 8.02 9.35 13.10
C ASN A 50 6.74 9.20 12.27
N GLU A 51 5.82 8.38 12.78
CA GLU A 51 4.54 8.06 12.12
C GLU A 51 3.35 8.81 12.75
N ALA A 52 3.60 9.93 13.42
CA ALA A 52 2.55 10.77 13.99
C ALA A 52 1.74 11.50 12.91
N ALA A 53 0.52 11.93 13.26
CA ALA A 53 -0.28 12.81 12.41
C ALA A 53 0.46 14.13 12.14
N GLY A 54 0.29 14.67 10.94
CA GLY A 54 0.95 15.90 10.50
C GLY A 54 2.41 15.71 10.05
N GLN A 55 2.90 14.47 9.97
CA GLN A 55 4.25 14.14 9.51
C GLN A 55 4.22 13.57 8.08
N PRO A 56 5.31 13.72 7.31
CA PRO A 56 5.40 13.13 5.98
C PRO A 56 5.51 11.60 6.10
N VAL A 57 4.36 10.92 6.06
CA VAL A 57 4.26 9.47 6.18
C VAL A 57 3.54 8.90 4.96
N ILE A 58 4.14 7.88 4.36
CA ILE A 58 3.52 7.09 3.30
C ILE A 58 3.44 5.64 3.78
N ALA A 59 2.25 5.05 3.76
CA ALA A 59 2.06 3.64 4.08
C ALA A 59 1.73 2.84 2.82
N LEU A 60 2.35 1.66 2.71
CA LEU A 60 2.07 0.67 1.67
C LEU A 60 1.53 -0.60 2.33
N ARG A 61 0.41 -1.13 1.85
CA ARG A 61 -0.14 -2.40 2.34
C ARG A 61 -0.57 -3.29 1.18
N ILE A 62 -0.16 -4.55 1.20
CA ILE A 62 -0.62 -5.53 0.21
C ILE A 62 -1.61 -6.49 0.88
N LYS A 63 -2.85 -6.53 0.36
CA LYS A 63 -3.88 -7.49 0.81
C LYS A 63 -4.52 -8.21 -0.36
N ALA A 64 -5.08 -9.37 -0.10
CA ALA A 64 -5.92 -10.04 -1.09
C ALA A 64 -7.17 -9.18 -1.38
N VAL A 65 -7.60 -9.21 -2.65
CA VAL A 65 -8.92 -8.73 -3.07
C VAL A 65 -9.93 -9.80 -2.69
N ASP A 66 -11.09 -9.37 -2.21
CA ASP A 66 -12.22 -10.26 -1.95
C ASP A 66 -12.85 -10.67 -3.30
N ALA A 67 -12.27 -11.69 -3.93
CA ALA A 67 -12.80 -12.26 -5.15
C ALA A 67 -13.90 -13.28 -4.80
N VAL A 68 -15.12 -13.04 -5.28
CA VAL A 68 -16.24 -13.99 -5.14
C VAL A 68 -15.93 -15.32 -5.86
N SER A 69 -15.02 -15.29 -6.84
CA SER A 69 -14.51 -16.47 -7.55
C SER A 69 -13.38 -17.14 -6.76
N LYS A 70 -13.70 -18.28 -6.13
CA LYS A 70 -12.73 -19.18 -5.51
C LYS A 70 -11.97 -19.98 -6.58
N ASP A 71 -10.87 -20.65 -6.22
CA ASP A 71 -10.26 -21.62 -7.16
C ASP A 71 -11.26 -22.74 -7.53
N VAL A 72 -10.91 -23.58 -8.51
CA VAL A 72 -11.76 -24.70 -8.97
C VAL A 72 -12.14 -25.69 -7.84
N PHE A 73 -11.42 -25.66 -6.72
CA PHE A 73 -11.64 -26.46 -5.51
C PHE A 73 -12.27 -25.68 -4.36
N GLY A 74 -12.69 -24.43 -4.57
CA GLY A 74 -13.31 -23.60 -3.53
C GLY A 74 -12.31 -23.08 -2.49
N ASN A 75 -11.01 -23.10 -2.78
CA ASN A 75 -9.97 -22.67 -1.87
C ASN A 75 -9.42 -21.29 -2.24
N ASP A 76 -9.24 -20.43 -1.24
CA ASP A 76 -8.51 -19.16 -1.37
C ASP A 76 -6.98 -19.36 -1.34
N LEU A 77 -6.53 -20.62 -1.46
CA LEU A 77 -5.24 -21.08 -0.93
C LEU A 77 -4.12 -21.15 -1.96
N VAL A 78 -4.41 -21.39 -3.24
CA VAL A 78 -3.35 -21.79 -4.19
C VAL A 78 -3.42 -21.00 -5.50
N ALA A 79 -2.31 -20.29 -5.74
CA ALA A 79 -1.77 -19.81 -7.02
C ALA A 79 -2.38 -18.59 -7.75
N PHE A 80 -3.61 -18.12 -7.54
CA PHE A 80 -4.07 -16.90 -8.24
C PHE A 80 -5.11 -16.06 -7.50
N ALA A 81 -4.95 -15.88 -6.18
CA ALA A 81 -5.74 -14.87 -5.47
C ALA A 81 -5.27 -13.46 -5.89
N PRO A 82 -6.15 -12.61 -6.45
CA PRO A 82 -5.80 -11.24 -6.78
C PRO A 82 -5.41 -10.49 -5.50
N HIS A 83 -4.36 -9.67 -5.58
CA HIS A 83 -3.94 -8.79 -4.51
C HIS A 83 -4.15 -7.35 -4.95
N LYS A 84 -4.29 -6.46 -3.98
CA LYS A 84 -4.22 -5.03 -4.18
C LYS A 84 -3.20 -4.42 -3.24
N LEU A 85 -2.54 -3.39 -3.73
CA LEU A 85 -1.58 -2.57 -3.01
C LEU A 85 -2.25 -1.24 -2.70
N GLU A 86 -2.44 -0.97 -1.42
CA GLU A 86 -2.94 0.31 -0.93
C GLU A 86 -1.75 1.21 -0.63
N VAL A 87 -1.73 2.39 -1.26
CA VAL A 87 -0.82 3.49 -0.95
C VAL A 87 -1.62 4.54 -0.19
N ALA A 88 -1.16 4.94 0.98
CA ALA A 88 -1.86 5.92 1.81
C ALA A 88 -0.92 7.00 2.33
N TYR A 89 -1.41 8.24 2.35
CA TYR A 89 -0.73 9.38 2.93
C TYR A 89 -1.74 10.40 3.45
N GLU A 90 -1.28 11.30 4.31
CA GLU A 90 -2.10 12.36 4.90
C GLU A 90 -2.10 13.62 4.02
N LEU A 91 -3.25 14.29 3.94
CA LEU A 91 -3.42 15.59 3.32
C LEU A 91 -3.28 16.72 4.35
N THR A 92 -2.80 17.86 3.89
CA THR A 92 -2.83 19.15 4.60
C THR A 92 -4.25 19.71 4.64
N ALA A 93 -4.47 20.78 5.41
CA ALA A 93 -5.75 21.49 5.45
C ALA A 93 -6.18 22.13 4.11
N THR A 94 -5.27 22.18 3.12
CA THR A 94 -5.53 22.69 1.76
C THR A 94 -5.62 21.57 0.73
N ASP A 95 -5.83 20.33 1.18
CA ASP A 95 -5.94 19.12 0.35
C ASP A 95 -4.68 18.79 -0.49
N ASN A 96 -3.52 19.35 -0.11
CA ASN A 96 -2.23 18.95 -0.67
C ASN A 96 -1.61 17.85 0.18
N PRO A 97 -0.87 16.88 -0.39
CA PRO A 97 -0.17 15.88 0.41
C PRO A 97 0.82 16.49 1.41
N ILE A 98 0.92 15.90 2.62
CA ILE A 98 1.95 16.29 3.61
C ILE A 98 3.31 15.73 3.19
N ALA A 99 3.34 14.48 2.73
CA ALA A 99 4.54 13.92 2.12
C ALA A 99 4.83 14.65 0.80
N THR A 100 6.10 14.85 0.47
CA THR A 100 6.44 15.58 -0.76
C THR A 100 6.03 14.78 -1.99
N ASP A 101 5.58 15.46 -3.05
CA ASP A 101 5.19 14.80 -4.31
C ASP A 101 6.28 13.90 -4.88
N LYS A 102 7.55 14.26 -4.63
CA LYS A 102 8.71 13.46 -5.06
C LYS A 102 8.77 12.12 -4.33
N ASP A 103 8.56 12.12 -3.01
CA ASP A 103 8.59 10.89 -2.22
C ASP A 103 7.39 9.99 -2.56
N ILE A 104 6.21 10.60 -2.75
CA ILE A 104 4.99 9.90 -3.17
C ILE A 104 5.23 9.22 -4.53
N LEU A 105 5.76 9.96 -5.51
CA LEU A 105 6.03 9.40 -6.84
C LEU A 105 7.05 8.26 -6.80
N ILE A 106 8.07 8.32 -5.93
CA ILE A 106 9.03 7.22 -5.74
C ILE A 106 8.33 5.98 -5.17
N ALA A 107 7.47 6.15 -4.17
CA ALA A 107 6.70 5.06 -3.56
C ALA A 107 5.73 4.43 -4.57
N GLU A 108 4.99 5.24 -5.32
CA GLU A 108 4.04 4.80 -6.34
C GLU A 108 4.74 4.10 -7.50
N PHE A 109 5.89 4.61 -7.97
CA PHE A 109 6.63 3.99 -9.06
C PHE A 109 7.10 2.57 -8.71
N GLU A 110 7.47 2.32 -7.46
CA GLU A 110 7.80 0.97 -7.01
C GLU A 110 6.56 0.11 -6.78
N ALA A 111 5.47 0.70 -6.30
CA ALA A 111 4.19 0.01 -6.17
C ALA A 111 3.66 -0.49 -7.52
N ILE A 112 3.72 0.32 -8.58
CA ILE A 112 3.20 -0.03 -9.93
C ILE A 112 3.89 -1.25 -10.53
N LYS A 113 5.17 -1.45 -10.23
CA LYS A 113 5.94 -2.59 -10.76
C LYS A 113 5.56 -3.93 -10.15
N THR A 114 4.73 -3.95 -9.11
CA THR A 114 4.31 -5.20 -8.46
C THR A 114 3.27 -5.98 -9.27
N GLY A 115 2.64 -5.35 -10.28
CA GLY A 115 1.65 -6.00 -11.13
C GLY A 115 0.36 -6.39 -10.39
N VAL A 116 0.00 -5.61 -9.36
CA VAL A 116 -1.25 -5.76 -8.59
C VAL A 116 -2.07 -4.49 -8.73
N ALA A 117 -3.39 -4.58 -8.51
CA ALA A 117 -4.25 -3.40 -8.51
C ALA A 117 -3.79 -2.41 -7.43
N ILE A 118 -3.71 -1.12 -7.76
CA ILE A 118 -3.26 -0.07 -6.85
C ILE A 118 -4.46 0.75 -6.41
N GLN A 119 -4.55 1.01 -5.12
CA GLN A 119 -5.53 1.91 -4.54
C GLN A 119 -4.79 3.03 -3.82
N LEU A 120 -5.02 4.27 -4.26
CA LEU A 120 -4.55 5.47 -3.57
C LEU A 120 -5.59 5.88 -2.52
N LYS A 121 -5.13 6.16 -1.31
CA LYS A 121 -5.97 6.57 -0.19
C LYS A 121 -5.42 7.83 0.45
N GLU A 122 -6.19 8.90 0.33
CA GLU A 122 -5.87 10.18 0.91
C GLU A 122 -6.57 10.29 2.27
N LEU A 123 -5.79 10.50 3.33
CA LEU A 123 -6.30 10.66 4.68
C LEU A 123 -6.50 12.15 4.98
N ALA A 124 -7.57 12.48 5.70
CA ALA A 124 -7.85 13.85 6.10
C ALA A 124 -6.76 14.43 7.03
N ASN A 125 -6.56 15.73 6.97
CA ASN A 125 -5.62 16.47 7.82
C ASN A 125 -5.83 16.20 9.32
N GLY A 126 -4.73 15.97 10.04
CA GLY A 126 -4.69 15.59 11.44
C GLY A 126 -4.84 14.08 11.68
N THR A 127 -4.78 13.25 10.63
CA THR A 127 -5.00 11.79 10.73
C THR A 127 -3.70 11.03 10.49
N ALA A 128 -3.17 10.41 11.54
CA ALA A 128 -1.99 9.55 11.42
C ALA A 128 -2.23 8.41 10.43
N VAL A 129 -1.24 8.11 9.59
CA VAL A 129 -1.33 7.02 8.62
C VAL A 129 -1.15 5.69 9.35
N THR A 130 -2.27 5.04 9.68
CA THR A 130 -2.30 3.75 10.39
C THR A 130 -3.16 2.74 9.64
N ALA A 131 -3.02 1.44 9.91
CA ALA A 131 -3.85 0.41 9.28
C ALA A 131 -5.36 0.68 9.43
N VAL A 132 -5.78 1.13 10.61
CA VAL A 132 -7.19 1.44 10.91
C VAL A 132 -7.67 2.62 10.06
N ASN A 133 -6.88 3.67 9.96
CA ASN A 133 -7.24 4.85 9.17
C ASN A 133 -7.17 4.56 7.66
N MET A 134 -6.27 3.68 7.22
CA MET A 134 -6.24 3.17 5.85
C MET A 134 -7.48 2.33 5.50
N ASP A 135 -8.02 1.56 6.45
CA ASP A 135 -9.26 0.81 6.24
C ASP A 135 -10.50 1.72 6.22
N ALA A 136 -10.49 2.81 6.99
CA ALA A 136 -11.56 3.81 7.00
C ALA A 136 -11.54 4.80 5.82
N ALA A 137 -10.36 5.05 5.24
CA ALA A 137 -10.19 6.00 4.14
C ALA A 137 -10.86 5.51 2.84
N ALA A 138 -11.55 6.42 2.16
CA ALA A 138 -12.08 6.20 0.83
C ALA A 138 -10.93 6.03 -0.18
N VAL A 139 -11.17 5.24 -1.22
CA VAL A 139 -10.23 5.10 -2.33
C VAL A 139 -10.38 6.34 -3.20
N ALA A 140 -9.32 7.15 -3.30
CA ALA A 140 -9.28 8.34 -4.15
C ALA A 140 -9.11 7.93 -5.62
N ILE A 141 -8.19 6.99 -5.87
CA ILE A 141 -7.88 6.47 -7.20
C ILE A 141 -7.71 4.95 -7.11
N GLU A 142 -8.27 4.25 -8.09
CA GLU A 142 -8.03 2.83 -8.31
C GLU A 142 -7.44 2.63 -9.71
N LEU A 143 -6.23 2.07 -9.77
CA LEU A 143 -5.55 1.71 -11.01
C LEU A 143 -5.47 0.19 -11.06
N ASP A 144 -6.09 -0.39 -12.08
CA ASP A 144 -6.01 -1.82 -12.37
C ASP A 144 -5.41 -2.01 -13.77
N GLU A 145 -4.72 -3.12 -13.98
CA GLU A 145 -4.37 -3.51 -15.33
C GLU A 145 -5.67 -3.81 -16.07
N LEU A 146 -5.91 -3.04 -17.13
CA LEU A 146 -7.08 -3.14 -17.99
C LEU A 146 -7.30 -4.60 -18.40
N TYR A 147 -8.40 -5.20 -17.90
CA TYR A 147 -8.85 -6.59 -18.06
C TYR A 147 -8.26 -7.65 -17.12
N TRP A 148 -8.90 -7.81 -15.96
CA TRP A 148 -9.09 -9.12 -15.36
C TRP A 148 -10.44 -9.71 -15.83
N PRO A 149 -10.47 -10.81 -16.62
CA PRO A 149 -11.71 -11.40 -17.13
C PRO A 149 -12.43 -12.18 -16.02
N THR A 150 -13.03 -11.47 -15.06
CA THR A 150 -13.83 -12.09 -13.99
C THR A 150 -15.28 -11.65 -13.96
N LYS A 151 -15.67 -10.75 -14.84
CA LYS A 151 -17.07 -10.52 -15.15
C LYS A 151 -17.27 -10.81 -16.63
N GLY A 152 -17.95 -11.92 -16.92
CA GLY A 152 -18.54 -12.11 -18.24
C GLY A 152 -19.39 -10.89 -18.54
N VAL A 153 -19.07 -10.23 -19.65
CA VAL A 153 -19.96 -9.28 -20.30
C VAL A 153 -21.00 -10.07 -21.07
#